data_AF-A0A7J3ZBU4-F1
#
_entry.id   AF-A0A7J3ZBU4-F1
#
_cell.length_a   1.000
_cell.length_b   1.000
_cell.length_c   1.000
_cell.angle_alpha   90.00
_cell.angle_beta   90.00
_cell.angle_gamma   90.00
#
_symmetry.space_group_name_H-M   'P 1'
#
loop_
_entity.id
_entity.type
_entity.pdbx_description
1 polymer ?
#
loop_
_entity_poly.entity_id
_entity_poly.type
_entity_poly.pdbx_seq_one_letter_code
_entity_poly.pdbx_strand_id
1 'polypeptide(L)'
;MRGKPEPARVKRIYSEGIYRSIEIQSESLAKEAYPGSFLMLWIPGVDEIPLAIASSHRDSVEILVGPPRGEATKALHNISIGDLLGVRGPLGRPLPDIGSKVLLVGSSHGVSYLRFYFERYREKVRKVLLIDDGGGIPYVSVFRRGDVDLDLLYDVEGLLTTFSRSIEETDLVIICVEERIGRKLAEMLADKGIKGYICVERPIKCALGLCGSCDIGIYRSCLEGIFIKASDLVATEYGFWTRDRSGLRIPIPGSRGSPPELPQRVVEADPMLSIEISGLLMPNPLMNASGCGVSGRILYRFALEGAGAVVTKSLGLEPRRGFRGPVMIEDPPFIYVNSLGLPNPGVDRYVAEVVDAKKAGVPVIASIFGRDPEEYAEAAKKISIAGVDAIELNVSCPHTEFEMVEDIPELVRDVVRSVKRAVKIPVFVKISANSDYIDVAKKAVEGGADGITAINTLRGYIYDPIFRRPLLNSPKGYGGVSGPSLKPILRRVLVDISGEVNVPIIAVGGIDSARDIIELSMLGARGFQICSAIAYKGFNVFRKILDDLRSYLRNIGVRSYREFLEGLRRS
;
A
#
# COMPACT_ATOMS: atom_id res chain seq x y z
N MET A 1 4.36 -15.64 8.12
CA MET A 1 4.18 -15.48 6.66
C MET A 1 4.49 -14.08 6.11
N ARG A 2 4.03 -12.97 6.73
CA ARG A 2 4.30 -11.59 6.23
C ARG A 2 5.58 -10.95 6.77
N GLY A 3 6.34 -11.70 7.56
CA GLY A 3 7.57 -11.33 8.25
C GLY A 3 8.75 -11.09 7.32
N LYS A 4 9.97 -11.30 7.83
CA LYS A 4 11.19 -11.22 7.03
C LYS A 4 11.31 -12.35 5.98
N PRO A 5 12.06 -12.14 4.89
CA PRO A 5 12.40 -13.22 3.95
C PRO A 5 13.09 -14.40 4.65
N GLU A 6 12.50 -15.58 4.53
CA GLU A 6 13.08 -16.83 5.02
C GLU A 6 14.03 -17.42 3.98
N PRO A 7 15.23 -17.89 4.37
CA PRO A 7 16.14 -18.55 3.45
C PRO A 7 15.55 -19.84 2.85
N ALA A 8 15.60 -19.94 1.53
CA ALA A 8 15.16 -21.09 0.76
C ALA A 8 16.13 -21.39 -0.37
N ARG A 9 16.19 -22.64 -0.82
CA ARG A 9 17.10 -23.06 -1.90
C ARG A 9 16.36 -23.41 -3.17
N VAL A 10 16.97 -23.11 -4.31
CA VAL A 10 16.50 -23.62 -5.60
C VAL A 10 16.71 -25.12 -5.66
N LYS A 11 15.64 -25.87 -5.87
CA LYS A 11 15.62 -27.34 -5.91
C LYS A 11 15.69 -27.86 -7.33
N ARG A 12 14.89 -27.29 -8.25
CA ARG A 12 14.84 -27.66 -9.67
C ARG A 12 14.58 -26.43 -10.54
N ILE A 13 15.06 -26.51 -11.78
CA ILE A 13 14.86 -25.48 -12.81
C ILE A 13 14.55 -26.18 -14.12
N TYR A 14 13.57 -25.68 -14.86
CA TYR A 14 13.32 -26.06 -16.25
C TYR A 14 12.80 -24.87 -17.04
N SER A 15 12.82 -24.96 -18.37
CA SER A 15 12.42 -23.86 -19.26
C SER A 15 11.38 -24.33 -20.26
N GLU A 16 10.38 -23.47 -20.49
CA GLU A 16 9.35 -23.64 -21.51
C GLU A 16 9.41 -22.42 -22.44
N GLY A 17 10.07 -22.57 -23.59
CA GLY A 17 10.36 -21.44 -24.48
C GLY A 17 11.20 -20.37 -23.78
N ILE A 18 10.66 -19.16 -23.70
CA ILE A 18 11.31 -17.99 -23.06
C ILE A 18 10.99 -17.85 -21.56
N TYR A 19 10.23 -18.79 -20.99
CA TYR A 19 9.87 -18.83 -19.58
C TYR A 19 10.73 -19.81 -18.81
N ARG A 20 10.98 -19.52 -17.53
CA ARG A 20 11.79 -20.34 -16.64
C ARG A 20 10.99 -20.69 -15.39
N SER A 21 10.72 -21.97 -15.18
CA SER A 21 10.13 -22.49 -13.95
C SER A 21 11.21 -22.77 -12.93
N ILE A 22 10.98 -22.35 -11.69
CA ILE A 22 11.91 -22.53 -10.57
C ILE A 22 11.13 -23.16 -9.42
N GLU A 23 11.60 -24.31 -8.96
CA GLU A 23 11.10 -24.94 -7.75
C GLU A 23 11.98 -24.57 -6.55
N ILE A 24 11.34 -24.06 -5.50
CA ILE A 24 12.00 -23.52 -4.31
C ILE A 24 11.64 -24.41 -3.12
N GLN A 25 12.66 -24.89 -2.41
CA GLN A 25 12.49 -25.72 -1.22
C GLN A 25 12.05 -24.85 -0.03
N SER A 26 10.82 -25.04 0.44
CA SER A 26 10.26 -24.38 1.62
C SER A 26 9.04 -25.16 2.09
N GLU A 27 9.19 -25.94 3.15
CA GLU A 27 8.12 -26.80 3.67
C GLU A 27 6.97 -25.99 4.27
N SER A 28 7.26 -24.88 4.96
CA SER A 28 6.26 -23.96 5.52
C SER A 28 5.38 -23.39 4.40
N LEU A 29 6.00 -22.79 3.39
CA LEU A 29 5.34 -22.19 2.25
C LEU A 29 4.51 -23.22 1.47
N ALA A 30 5.05 -24.41 1.25
CA ALA A 30 4.38 -25.45 0.50
C ALA A 30 3.10 -25.97 1.18
N LYS A 31 3.13 -26.14 2.51
CA LYS A 31 1.96 -26.56 3.30
C LYS A 31 0.83 -25.53 3.29
N GLU A 32 1.18 -24.25 3.26
CA GLU A 32 0.23 -23.15 3.38
C GLU A 32 -0.24 -22.60 2.03
N ALA A 33 0.44 -22.96 0.93
CA ALA A 33 0.14 -22.45 -0.41
C ALA A 33 -1.24 -22.90 -0.90
N TYR A 34 -1.92 -22.00 -1.61
CA TYR A 34 -3.27 -22.24 -2.14
C TYR A 34 -3.45 -21.57 -3.51
N PRO A 35 -4.43 -22.03 -4.34
CA PRO A 35 -4.75 -21.38 -5.59
C PRO A 35 -5.09 -19.89 -5.41
N GLY A 36 -4.31 -19.03 -6.08
CA GLY A 36 -4.37 -17.57 -5.95
C GLY A 36 -3.44 -16.94 -4.92
N SER A 37 -2.63 -17.75 -4.24
CA SER A 37 -1.52 -17.25 -3.44
C SER A 37 -0.32 -16.83 -4.30
N PHE A 38 0.43 -15.84 -3.82
CA PHE A 38 1.72 -15.44 -4.38
C PHE A 38 2.77 -15.39 -3.27
N LEU A 39 4.04 -15.25 -3.62
CA LEU A 39 5.12 -14.99 -2.67
C LEU A 39 5.86 -13.70 -3.07
N MET A 40 6.49 -13.05 -2.11
CA MET A 40 7.58 -12.11 -2.41
C MET A 40 8.88 -12.91 -2.46
N LEU A 41 9.53 -12.90 -3.61
CA LEU A 41 10.83 -13.53 -3.82
C LEU A 41 11.92 -12.47 -3.74
N TRP A 42 12.77 -12.58 -2.73
CA TRP A 42 13.96 -11.78 -2.60
C TRP A 42 15.17 -12.47 -3.21
N ILE A 43 15.80 -11.77 -4.16
CA ILE A 43 17.09 -12.15 -4.73
C ILE A 43 18.15 -11.31 -4.00
N PRO A 44 18.99 -11.92 -3.14
CA PRO A 44 19.87 -11.17 -2.26
C PRO A 44 20.73 -10.11 -2.96
N GLY A 45 20.51 -8.84 -2.60
CA GLY A 45 21.25 -7.69 -3.16
C GLY A 45 20.76 -7.18 -4.52
N VAL A 46 19.69 -7.75 -5.08
CA VAL A 46 19.15 -7.35 -6.40
C VAL A 46 17.81 -6.61 -6.25
N ASP A 47 16.74 -7.33 -5.91
CA ASP A 47 15.38 -6.79 -5.68
C ASP A 47 14.53 -7.85 -4.98
N GLU A 48 13.35 -7.44 -4.50
CA GLU A 48 12.29 -8.34 -4.03
C GLU A 48 11.06 -8.14 -4.93
N ILE A 49 10.56 -9.21 -5.55
CA ILE A 49 9.45 -9.14 -6.51
C ILE A 49 8.31 -10.09 -6.14
N PRO A 50 7.05 -9.72 -6.38
CA PRO A 50 5.93 -10.64 -6.25
C PRO A 50 5.95 -11.66 -7.39
N LEU A 51 5.74 -12.94 -7.07
CA LEU A 51 5.58 -14.01 -8.06
C LEU A 51 4.44 -14.94 -7.66
N ALA A 52 3.59 -15.27 -8.63
CA ALA A 52 2.54 -16.26 -8.48
C ALA A 52 3.11 -17.62 -8.07
N ILE A 53 2.49 -18.27 -7.09
CA ILE A 53 2.78 -19.68 -6.83
C ILE A 53 2.02 -20.48 -7.90
N ALA A 54 2.77 -21.15 -8.77
CA ALA A 54 2.25 -21.90 -9.91
C ALA A 54 1.84 -23.33 -9.55
N SER A 55 2.46 -23.90 -8.52
CA SER A 55 2.16 -25.22 -7.99
C SER A 55 2.76 -25.36 -6.59
N SER A 56 2.24 -26.29 -5.79
CA SER A 56 2.80 -26.67 -4.50
C SER A 56 2.92 -28.18 -4.39
N HIS A 57 4.06 -28.64 -3.89
CA HIS A 57 4.38 -30.04 -3.61
C HIS A 57 4.59 -30.23 -2.10
N ARG A 58 5.05 -31.41 -1.67
CA ARG A 58 5.15 -31.72 -0.22
C ARG A 58 6.10 -30.78 0.54
N ASP A 59 7.20 -30.38 -0.07
CA ASP A 59 8.32 -29.66 0.56
C ASP A 59 8.79 -28.42 -0.22
N SER A 60 8.06 -28.05 -1.26
CA SER A 60 8.51 -27.07 -2.24
C SER A 60 7.33 -26.42 -2.97
N VAL A 61 7.58 -25.22 -3.48
CA VAL A 61 6.65 -24.48 -4.35
C VAL A 61 7.31 -24.19 -5.68
N GLU A 62 6.50 -24.11 -6.73
CA GLU A 62 6.95 -23.74 -8.06
C GLU A 62 6.50 -22.32 -8.40
N ILE A 63 7.40 -21.55 -9.01
CA ILE A 63 7.12 -20.24 -9.59
C ILE A 63 7.49 -20.23 -11.08
N LEU A 64 6.84 -19.35 -11.83
CA LEU A 64 7.17 -19.08 -13.22
C LEU A 64 7.82 -17.70 -13.35
N VAL A 65 8.95 -17.64 -14.02
CA VAL A 65 9.63 -16.39 -14.35
C VAL A 65 9.47 -16.11 -15.84
N GLY A 66 8.84 -14.99 -16.16
CA GLY A 66 8.73 -14.50 -17.53
C GLY A 66 10.07 -14.07 -18.13
N PRO A 67 10.07 -13.58 -19.38
CA PRO A 67 11.30 -13.16 -20.06
C PRO A 67 12.08 -12.09 -19.29
N PRO A 68 13.42 -12.01 -19.46
CA PRO A 68 14.24 -11.02 -18.78
C PRO A 68 13.87 -9.57 -19.16
N ARG A 69 13.13 -8.88 -18.28
CA ARG A 69 12.69 -7.47 -18.46
C ARG A 69 13.39 -6.49 -17.52
N GLY A 70 13.92 -6.97 -16.40
CA GLY A 70 14.60 -6.14 -15.39
C GLY A 70 15.66 -6.94 -14.65
N GLU A 71 16.37 -6.30 -13.72
CA GLU A 71 17.49 -6.96 -13.03
C GLU A 71 17.07 -8.20 -12.23
N ALA A 72 15.90 -8.16 -11.60
CA ALA A 72 15.37 -9.31 -10.86
C ALA A 72 15.09 -10.51 -11.78
N THR A 73 14.38 -10.31 -12.90
CA THR A 73 14.08 -11.40 -13.85
C THR A 73 15.34 -11.87 -14.58
N LYS A 74 16.29 -10.98 -14.90
CA LYS A 74 17.62 -11.36 -15.42
C LYS A 74 18.38 -12.25 -14.41
N ALA A 75 18.40 -11.87 -13.14
CA ALA A 75 19.06 -12.66 -12.10
C ALA A 75 18.41 -14.04 -11.92
N LEU A 76 17.08 -14.13 -11.95
CA LEU A 76 16.37 -15.41 -11.89
C LEU A 76 16.58 -16.29 -13.14
N HIS A 77 16.78 -15.70 -14.31
CA HIS A 77 17.18 -16.45 -15.51
C HIS A 77 18.61 -17.03 -15.41
N ASN A 78 19.47 -16.40 -14.62
CA ASN A 78 20.84 -16.85 -14.39
C ASN A 78 21.01 -17.71 -13.13
N ILE A 79 19.92 -18.01 -12.41
CA ILE A 79 19.98 -18.77 -11.16
C ILE A 79 20.28 -20.25 -11.41
N SER A 80 20.97 -20.87 -10.47
CA SER A 80 21.37 -22.28 -10.49
C SER A 80 20.68 -23.07 -9.38
N ILE A 81 20.60 -24.39 -9.58
CA ILE A 81 20.16 -25.31 -8.52
C ILE A 81 21.11 -25.18 -7.33
N GLY A 82 20.55 -25.10 -6.12
CA GLY A 82 21.28 -24.90 -4.87
C GLY A 82 21.42 -23.44 -4.44
N ASP A 83 21.19 -22.46 -5.34
CA ASP A 83 21.28 -21.04 -5.01
C ASP A 83 20.29 -20.65 -3.90
N LEU A 84 20.70 -19.69 -3.07
CA LEU A 84 19.95 -19.22 -1.92
C LEU A 84 19.09 -17.99 -2.27
N LEU A 85 17.80 -18.07 -1.94
CA LEU A 85 16.79 -17.04 -2.14
C LEU A 85 16.10 -16.73 -0.82
N GLY A 86 15.50 -15.55 -0.69
CA GLY A 86 14.58 -15.22 0.39
C GLY A 86 13.13 -15.36 -0.06
N VAL A 87 12.29 -16.04 0.71
CA VAL A 87 10.86 -16.18 0.42
C VAL A 87 10.01 -15.58 1.53
N ARG A 88 8.95 -14.86 1.15
CA ARG A 88 7.86 -14.46 2.07
C ARG A 88 6.52 -14.84 1.49
N GLY A 89 5.77 -15.61 2.25
CA GLY A 89 4.42 -16.00 1.91
C GLY A 89 3.99 -17.29 2.59
N PRO A 90 2.93 -17.92 2.09
CA PRO A 90 2.11 -17.45 0.96
C PRO A 90 1.36 -16.15 1.33
N LEU A 91 1.15 -15.30 0.33
CA LEU A 91 0.51 -14.00 0.44
C LEU A 91 -0.74 -13.93 -0.44
N GLY A 92 -1.56 -12.91 -0.19
CA GLY A 92 -2.88 -12.75 -0.81
C GLY A 92 -3.99 -13.35 0.03
N ARG A 93 -5.08 -13.71 -0.63
CA ARG A 93 -6.22 -14.43 -0.06
C ARG A 93 -6.61 -15.57 -1.00
N PRO A 94 -7.14 -16.68 -0.47
CA PRO A 94 -7.71 -17.72 -1.32
C PRO A 94 -8.78 -17.16 -2.24
N LEU A 95 -8.95 -17.80 -3.40
CA LEU A 95 -10.11 -17.55 -4.25
C LEU A 95 -11.40 -17.66 -3.41
N PRO A 96 -12.30 -16.66 -3.46
CA PRO A 96 -13.48 -16.68 -2.59
C PRO A 96 -14.52 -17.73 -2.98
N ASP A 97 -14.39 -18.34 -4.16
CA ASP A 97 -15.19 -19.48 -4.61
C ASP A 97 -14.34 -20.41 -5.47
N ILE A 98 -14.69 -21.70 -5.46
CA ILE A 98 -14.07 -22.78 -6.23
C ILE A 98 -15.03 -23.39 -7.27
N GLY A 99 -16.29 -22.96 -7.33
CA GLY A 99 -17.27 -23.36 -8.34
C GLY A 99 -17.53 -24.88 -8.44
N SER A 100 -18.29 -25.28 -9.47
CA SER A 100 -18.54 -26.68 -9.85
C SER A 100 -18.48 -26.92 -11.36
N LYS A 101 -18.68 -25.87 -12.16
CA LYS A 101 -18.53 -25.84 -13.62
C LYS A 101 -17.74 -24.59 -14.00
N VAL A 102 -16.42 -24.73 -13.97
CA VAL A 102 -15.49 -23.61 -14.05
C VAL A 102 -14.96 -23.41 -15.47
N LEU A 103 -14.97 -22.16 -15.93
CA LEU A 103 -14.25 -21.70 -17.11
C LEU A 103 -12.96 -20.99 -16.67
N LEU A 104 -11.82 -21.47 -17.14
CA LEU A 104 -10.55 -20.77 -16.98
C LEU A 104 -10.24 -19.95 -18.24
N VAL A 105 -9.85 -18.70 -18.07
CA VAL A 105 -9.44 -17.82 -19.18
C VAL A 105 -8.06 -17.26 -18.87
N GLY A 106 -7.06 -17.58 -19.69
CA GLY A 106 -5.65 -17.30 -19.41
C GLY A 106 -4.92 -16.66 -20.58
N SER A 107 -3.82 -16.00 -20.27
CA SER A 107 -2.76 -15.60 -21.21
C SER A 107 -1.39 -15.88 -20.60
N SER A 108 -0.30 -15.48 -21.24
CA SER A 108 1.02 -15.54 -20.58
C SER A 108 1.08 -14.77 -19.25
N HIS A 109 0.19 -13.78 -19.06
CA HIS A 109 -0.02 -13.06 -17.81
C HIS A 109 -0.89 -13.87 -16.84
N GLY A 110 -0.35 -14.20 -15.66
CA GLY A 110 -1.10 -14.84 -14.58
C GLY A 110 -1.51 -16.31 -14.79
N VAL A 111 -1.14 -16.98 -15.89
CA VAL A 111 -1.46 -18.42 -16.11
C VAL A 111 -0.95 -19.34 -15.00
N SER A 112 0.11 -18.94 -14.28
CA SER A 112 0.57 -19.63 -13.08
C SER A 112 -0.54 -19.84 -12.05
N TYR A 113 -1.39 -18.83 -11.82
CA TYR A 113 -2.51 -18.96 -10.90
C TYR A 113 -3.56 -19.96 -11.41
N LEU A 114 -3.80 -19.99 -12.73
CA LEU A 114 -4.73 -20.93 -13.36
C LEU A 114 -4.21 -22.36 -13.32
N ARG A 115 -2.90 -22.56 -13.55
CA ARG A 115 -2.26 -23.88 -13.40
C ARG A 115 -2.49 -24.41 -11.99
N PHE A 116 -2.20 -23.62 -10.96
CA PHE A 116 -2.33 -24.10 -9.59
C PHE A 116 -3.80 -24.43 -9.24
N TYR A 117 -4.73 -23.61 -9.72
CA TYR A 117 -6.16 -23.91 -9.59
C TYR A 117 -6.54 -25.23 -10.28
N PHE A 118 -6.10 -25.40 -11.53
CA PHE A 118 -6.40 -26.58 -12.34
C PHE A 118 -5.82 -27.86 -11.73
N GLU A 119 -4.59 -27.82 -11.21
CA GLU A 119 -3.98 -28.97 -10.52
C GLU A 119 -4.78 -29.39 -9.27
N ARG A 120 -5.40 -28.42 -8.58
CA ARG A 120 -6.12 -28.67 -7.32
C ARG A 120 -7.58 -29.05 -7.49
N TYR A 121 -8.23 -28.56 -8.55
CA TYR A 121 -9.68 -28.61 -8.75
C TYR A 121 -10.07 -29.03 -10.17
N ARG A 122 -9.25 -29.87 -10.80
CA ARG A 122 -9.38 -30.29 -12.20
C ARG A 122 -10.79 -30.78 -12.56
N GLU A 123 -11.40 -31.56 -11.69
CA GLU A 123 -12.72 -32.18 -11.87
C GLU A 123 -13.86 -31.15 -12.03
N LYS A 124 -13.62 -29.91 -11.61
CA LYS A 124 -14.56 -28.79 -11.70
C LYS A 124 -14.39 -27.98 -12.97
N VAL A 125 -13.22 -28.07 -13.63
CA VAL A 125 -12.91 -27.28 -14.81
C VAL A 125 -13.51 -27.95 -16.04
N ARG A 126 -14.40 -27.24 -16.73
CA ARG A 126 -15.07 -27.75 -17.94
C ARG A 126 -14.35 -27.34 -19.20
N LYS A 127 -13.84 -26.11 -19.21
CA LYS A 127 -13.22 -25.52 -20.39
C LYS A 127 -12.12 -24.54 -19.99
N VAL A 128 -11.09 -24.47 -20.82
CA VAL A 128 -9.96 -23.56 -20.68
C VAL A 128 -9.80 -22.80 -21.99
N LEU A 129 -9.77 -21.47 -21.92
CA LEU A 129 -9.47 -20.59 -23.04
C LEU A 129 -8.11 -19.94 -22.79
N LEU A 130 -7.14 -20.17 -23.66
CA LEU A 130 -5.82 -19.52 -23.56
C LEU A 130 -5.58 -18.63 -24.77
N ILE A 131 -5.28 -17.36 -24.55
CA ILE A 131 -4.91 -16.40 -25.59
C ILE A 131 -3.39 -16.15 -25.59
N ASP A 132 -2.76 -16.30 -26.75
CA ASP A 132 -1.35 -15.93 -26.95
C ASP A 132 -1.26 -14.45 -27.30
N ASP A 133 -0.61 -13.68 -26.43
CA ASP A 133 -0.38 -12.25 -26.59
C ASP A 133 0.97 -11.92 -27.26
N GLY A 134 1.58 -12.92 -27.92
CA GLY A 134 2.82 -12.79 -28.69
C GLY A 134 4.08 -13.27 -27.94
N GLY A 135 3.91 -13.78 -26.71
CA GLY A 135 5.00 -14.32 -25.89
C GLY A 135 5.06 -15.84 -25.84
N GLY A 136 4.04 -16.54 -26.36
CA GLY A 136 3.81 -17.94 -26.07
C GLY A 136 3.15 -18.14 -24.70
N ILE A 137 2.41 -19.23 -24.55
CA ILE A 137 1.68 -19.54 -23.31
C ILE A 137 2.35 -20.74 -22.61
N PRO A 138 2.92 -20.56 -21.42
CA PRO A 138 3.49 -21.67 -20.66
C PRO A 138 2.38 -22.59 -20.13
N TYR A 139 2.73 -23.83 -19.79
CA TYR A 139 1.82 -24.82 -19.18
C TYR A 139 0.66 -25.32 -20.05
N VAL A 140 0.61 -24.98 -21.35
CA VAL A 140 -0.38 -25.55 -22.29
C VAL A 140 -0.42 -27.07 -22.23
N SER A 141 0.74 -27.72 -22.07
CA SER A 141 0.84 -29.18 -21.94
C SER A 141 0.16 -29.74 -20.69
N VAL A 142 0.05 -28.95 -19.61
CA VAL A 142 -0.63 -29.34 -18.37
C VAL A 142 -2.13 -29.42 -18.61
N PHE A 143 -2.70 -28.41 -19.28
CA PHE A 143 -4.12 -28.40 -19.64
C PHE A 143 -4.45 -29.43 -20.71
N ARG A 144 -3.59 -29.66 -21.72
CA ARG A 144 -3.82 -30.70 -22.74
C ARG A 144 -3.85 -32.12 -22.16
N ARG A 145 -2.90 -32.45 -21.30
CA ARG A 145 -2.91 -33.72 -20.53
C ARG A 145 -4.05 -33.78 -19.52
N GLY A 146 -4.75 -32.65 -19.36
CA GLY A 146 -5.93 -32.37 -18.55
C GLY A 146 -7.17 -33.18 -18.89
N ASP A 147 -7.31 -33.62 -20.14
CA ASP A 147 -8.59 -34.05 -20.72
C ASP A 147 -9.72 -33.03 -20.48
N VAL A 148 -9.38 -31.75 -20.64
CA VAL A 148 -10.30 -30.62 -20.55
C VAL A 148 -10.47 -30.02 -21.94
N ASP A 149 -11.66 -29.50 -22.24
CA ASP A 149 -11.87 -28.75 -23.48
C ASP A 149 -10.97 -27.50 -23.47
N LEU A 150 -10.06 -27.41 -24.44
CA LEU A 150 -9.02 -26.40 -24.49
C LEU A 150 -9.02 -25.69 -25.85
N ASP A 151 -9.32 -24.40 -25.82
CA ASP A 151 -9.17 -23.52 -26.98
C ASP A 151 -7.89 -22.69 -26.85
N LEU A 152 -7.08 -22.69 -27.92
CA LEU A 152 -5.94 -21.79 -28.09
C LEU A 152 -6.31 -20.70 -29.10
N LEU A 153 -6.20 -19.46 -28.65
CA LEU A 153 -6.66 -18.27 -29.36
C LEU A 153 -5.48 -17.33 -29.61
N TYR A 154 -5.53 -16.58 -30.70
CA TYR A 154 -4.40 -15.73 -31.14
C TYR A 154 -4.78 -14.26 -31.31
N ASP A 155 -6.04 -13.92 -31.04
CA ASP A 155 -6.54 -12.56 -31.13
C ASP A 155 -7.68 -12.34 -30.13
N VAL A 156 -7.91 -11.06 -29.81
CA VAL A 156 -8.89 -10.66 -28.79
C VAL A 156 -10.33 -10.87 -29.26
N GLU A 157 -10.61 -10.77 -30.56
CA GLU A 157 -11.97 -10.91 -31.10
C GLU A 157 -12.44 -12.37 -31.05
N GLY A 158 -11.56 -13.30 -31.42
CA GLY A 158 -11.74 -14.73 -31.24
C GLY A 158 -11.96 -15.09 -29.78
N LEU A 159 -11.17 -14.51 -28.85
CA LEU A 159 -11.39 -14.70 -27.42
C LEU A 159 -12.76 -14.22 -26.96
N LEU A 160 -13.17 -12.99 -27.30
CA LEU A 160 -14.47 -12.46 -26.86
C LEU A 160 -15.64 -13.29 -27.42
N THR A 161 -15.53 -13.74 -28.67
CA THR A 161 -16.56 -14.57 -29.32
C THR A 161 -16.68 -15.95 -28.65
N THR A 162 -15.56 -16.65 -28.46
CA THR A 162 -15.55 -17.97 -27.81
C THR A 162 -15.95 -17.88 -26.34
N PHE A 163 -15.49 -16.83 -25.65
CA PHE A 163 -15.87 -16.55 -24.27
C PHE A 163 -17.39 -16.36 -24.12
N SER A 164 -18.01 -15.54 -24.97
CA SER A 164 -19.46 -15.29 -24.91
C SER A 164 -20.30 -16.55 -25.03
N ARG A 165 -19.84 -17.55 -25.79
CA ARG A 165 -20.52 -18.85 -25.94
C ARG A 165 -20.27 -19.74 -24.73
N SER A 166 -19.05 -19.73 -24.21
CA SER A 166 -18.60 -20.65 -23.16
C SER A 166 -19.14 -20.31 -21.77
N ILE A 167 -19.43 -19.04 -21.48
CA ILE A 167 -19.86 -18.61 -20.15
C ILE A 167 -21.26 -19.11 -19.76
N GLU A 168 -22.13 -19.40 -20.72
CA GLU A 168 -23.53 -19.79 -20.46
C GLU A 168 -23.66 -21.16 -19.77
N GLU A 169 -22.64 -22.01 -19.89
CA GLU A 169 -22.61 -23.36 -19.32
C GLU A 169 -21.85 -23.43 -17.97
N THR A 170 -21.43 -22.27 -17.44
CA THR A 170 -20.50 -22.18 -16.31
C THR A 170 -21.13 -21.50 -15.10
N ASP A 171 -20.72 -21.91 -13.89
CA ASP A 171 -21.14 -21.26 -12.64
C ASP A 171 -20.08 -20.29 -12.09
N LEU A 172 -18.84 -20.42 -12.58
CA LEU A 172 -17.72 -19.61 -12.17
C LEU A 172 -16.72 -19.42 -13.32
N VAL A 173 -16.26 -18.20 -13.49
CA VAL A 173 -15.19 -17.86 -14.43
C VAL A 173 -13.97 -17.32 -13.68
N ILE A 174 -12.78 -17.86 -13.97
CA ILE A 174 -11.52 -17.38 -13.40
C ILE A 174 -10.63 -16.88 -14.53
N ILE A 175 -10.26 -15.60 -14.46
CA ILE A 175 -9.62 -14.89 -15.56
C ILE A 175 -8.22 -14.41 -15.13
N CYS A 176 -7.20 -14.72 -15.92
CA CYS A 176 -5.84 -14.22 -15.79
C CYS A 176 -5.35 -13.74 -17.17
N VAL A 177 -5.58 -12.46 -17.47
CA VAL A 177 -5.19 -11.82 -18.74
C VAL A 177 -4.71 -10.39 -18.49
N GLU A 178 -4.14 -9.73 -19.50
CA GLU A 178 -3.84 -8.30 -19.38
C GLU A 178 -5.10 -7.48 -19.06
N GLU A 179 -4.93 -6.39 -18.29
CA GLU A 179 -6.09 -5.67 -17.73
C GLU A 179 -7.06 -5.12 -18.77
N ARG A 180 -6.59 -4.78 -19.97
CA ARG A 180 -7.43 -4.29 -21.07
C ARG A 180 -8.41 -5.37 -21.55
N ILE A 181 -7.94 -6.60 -21.72
CA ILE A 181 -8.80 -7.74 -22.07
C ILE A 181 -9.68 -8.07 -20.87
N GLY A 182 -9.08 -8.13 -19.68
CA GLY A 182 -9.80 -8.43 -18.44
C GLY A 182 -10.97 -7.48 -18.21
N ARG A 183 -10.83 -6.19 -18.52
CA ARG A 183 -11.90 -5.20 -18.37
C ARG A 183 -13.11 -5.52 -19.25
N LYS A 184 -12.89 -5.88 -20.53
CA LYS A 184 -13.97 -6.27 -21.44
C LYS A 184 -14.68 -7.52 -20.96
N LEU A 185 -13.91 -8.52 -20.51
CA LEU A 185 -14.48 -9.74 -19.95
C LEU A 185 -15.25 -9.46 -18.65
N ALA A 186 -14.78 -8.51 -17.82
CA ALA A 186 -15.46 -8.09 -16.60
C ALA A 186 -16.83 -7.47 -16.90
N GLU A 187 -16.91 -6.63 -17.94
CA GLU A 187 -18.18 -6.02 -18.40
C GLU A 187 -19.15 -7.11 -18.87
N MET A 188 -18.71 -8.03 -19.72
CA MET A 188 -19.54 -9.15 -20.20
C MET A 188 -20.08 -10.01 -19.05
N LEU A 189 -19.25 -10.29 -18.04
CA LEU A 189 -19.67 -11.04 -16.85
C LEU A 189 -20.67 -10.26 -16.00
N ALA A 190 -20.44 -8.96 -15.80
CA ALA A 190 -21.33 -8.09 -15.05
C ALA A 190 -22.70 -7.97 -15.73
N ASP A 191 -22.72 -7.79 -17.05
CA ASP A 191 -23.94 -7.67 -17.86
C ASP A 191 -24.80 -8.93 -17.83
N LYS A 192 -24.16 -10.11 -17.86
CA LYS A 192 -24.84 -11.42 -17.77
C LYS A 192 -25.10 -11.89 -16.33
N GLY A 193 -24.64 -11.15 -15.32
CA GLY A 193 -24.77 -11.55 -13.91
C GLY A 193 -23.99 -12.83 -13.55
N ILE A 194 -22.98 -13.19 -14.34
CA ILE A 194 -22.19 -14.42 -14.14
C ILE A 194 -21.07 -14.13 -13.14
N LYS A 195 -20.89 -15.04 -12.19
CA LYS A 195 -19.84 -14.93 -11.19
C LYS A 195 -18.47 -15.14 -11.84
N GLY A 196 -17.59 -14.16 -11.71
CA GLY A 196 -16.19 -14.35 -12.08
C GLY A 196 -15.22 -13.54 -11.25
N TYR A 197 -14.00 -14.05 -11.17
CA TYR A 197 -12.87 -13.41 -10.53
C TYR A 197 -11.75 -13.19 -11.52
N ILE A 198 -11.17 -12.01 -11.47
CA ILE A 198 -10.09 -11.60 -12.36
C ILE A 198 -8.84 -11.38 -11.52
N CYS A 199 -7.74 -12.00 -11.94
CA CYS A 199 -6.43 -11.76 -11.39
C CYS A 199 -5.97 -10.34 -11.76
N VAL A 200 -5.56 -9.57 -10.76
CA VAL A 200 -5.03 -8.22 -10.95
C VAL A 200 -3.61 -8.13 -10.40
N GLU A 201 -2.66 -8.09 -11.32
CA GLU A 201 -1.24 -7.92 -11.04
C GLU A 201 -0.87 -6.43 -11.06
N ARG A 202 -0.92 -5.77 -9.90
CA ARG A 202 -0.37 -4.42 -9.69
C ARG A 202 1.03 -4.47 -9.11
N PRO A 203 1.82 -3.39 -9.18
CA PRO A 203 3.10 -3.31 -8.49
C PRO A 203 2.94 -3.55 -6.98
N ILE A 204 3.55 -4.61 -6.45
CA ILE A 204 3.59 -4.90 -5.02
C ILE A 204 4.98 -4.55 -4.49
N LYS A 205 5.03 -3.64 -3.51
CA LYS A 205 6.28 -3.25 -2.84
C LYS A 205 6.38 -3.77 -1.41
N CYS A 206 5.40 -3.41 -0.60
CA CYS A 206 5.45 -3.71 0.84
C CYS A 206 4.85 -5.06 1.21
N ALA A 207 3.99 -5.65 0.36
CA ALA A 207 3.19 -6.84 0.66
C ALA A 207 2.31 -6.78 1.93
N LEU A 208 2.13 -5.60 2.52
CA LEU A 208 1.33 -5.36 3.72
C LEU A 208 0.10 -4.46 3.47
N GLY A 209 -0.12 -4.03 2.22
CA GLY A 209 -1.18 -3.09 1.87
C GLY A 209 -1.01 -1.68 2.48
N LEU A 210 0.17 -1.33 3.01
CA LEU A 210 0.42 -0.02 3.61
C LEU A 210 0.86 1.03 2.58
N CYS A 211 1.77 0.69 1.66
CA CYS A 211 2.31 1.67 0.70
C CYS A 211 1.31 2.12 -0.39
N GLY A 212 0.24 1.36 -0.63
CA GLY A 212 -0.73 1.64 -1.69
C GLY A 212 -0.26 1.42 -3.13
N SER A 213 0.94 0.90 -3.40
CA SER A 213 1.36 0.62 -4.79
C SER A 213 0.54 -0.47 -5.48
N CYS A 214 -0.04 -1.38 -4.70
CA CYS A 214 -0.90 -2.47 -5.18
C CYS A 214 -2.38 -2.04 -5.33
N ASP A 215 -2.63 -0.73 -5.39
CA ASP A 215 -3.96 -0.14 -5.44
C ASP A 215 -4.68 -0.39 -6.76
N ILE A 216 -5.97 -0.70 -6.65
CA ILE A 216 -6.91 -0.85 -7.74
C ILE A 216 -8.21 -0.16 -7.31
N GLY A 217 -8.35 1.13 -7.62
CA GLY A 217 -9.49 1.89 -7.13
C GLY A 217 -9.42 2.06 -5.61
N ILE A 218 -10.19 1.27 -4.87
CA ILE A 218 -10.16 1.30 -3.39
C ILE A 218 -9.60 -0.01 -2.81
N TYR A 219 -9.21 -0.97 -3.64
CA TYR A 219 -8.75 -2.29 -3.23
C TYR A 219 -7.23 -2.39 -3.18
N ARG A 220 -6.71 -3.31 -2.38
CA ARG A 220 -5.27 -3.58 -2.25
C ARG A 220 -4.98 -5.03 -2.60
N SER A 221 -4.59 -5.32 -3.84
CA SER A 221 -4.42 -6.71 -4.30
C SER A 221 -3.45 -7.52 -3.45
N CYS A 222 -2.39 -6.89 -2.97
CA CYS A 222 -1.37 -7.53 -2.14
C CYS A 222 -1.84 -8.00 -0.76
N LEU A 223 -2.97 -7.49 -0.26
CA LEU A 223 -3.51 -7.80 1.07
C LEU A 223 -4.91 -8.42 1.01
N GLU A 224 -5.75 -7.91 0.12
CA GLU A 224 -7.14 -8.31 -0.02
C GLU A 224 -7.33 -9.46 -1.01
N GLY A 225 -6.26 -9.85 -1.70
CA GLY A 225 -6.26 -10.91 -2.71
C GLY A 225 -6.11 -10.31 -4.11
N ILE A 226 -5.35 -11.02 -4.94
CA ILE A 226 -5.15 -10.67 -6.35
C ILE A 226 -6.40 -10.92 -7.19
N PHE A 227 -7.28 -11.82 -6.76
CA PHE A 227 -8.50 -12.17 -7.45
C PHE A 227 -9.64 -11.29 -6.94
N ILE A 228 -10.06 -10.34 -7.77
CA ILE A 228 -11.15 -9.42 -7.46
C ILE A 228 -12.37 -9.80 -8.31
N LYS A 229 -13.56 -9.68 -7.72
CA LYS A 229 -14.81 -9.97 -8.41
C LYS A 229 -14.96 -9.05 -9.63
N ALA A 230 -15.36 -9.62 -10.76
CA ALA A 230 -15.51 -8.88 -12.01
C ALA A 230 -16.42 -7.64 -11.87
N SER A 231 -17.57 -7.79 -11.21
CA SER A 231 -18.51 -6.69 -10.96
C SER A 231 -17.90 -5.51 -10.21
N ASP A 232 -16.98 -5.81 -9.28
CA ASP A 232 -16.37 -4.80 -8.43
C ASP A 232 -15.29 -4.04 -9.20
N LEU A 233 -14.56 -4.74 -10.09
CA LEU A 233 -13.55 -4.13 -10.96
C LEU A 233 -14.15 -3.15 -11.97
N VAL A 234 -15.36 -3.42 -12.47
CA VAL A 234 -16.06 -2.52 -13.41
C VAL A 234 -16.23 -1.11 -12.83
N ALA A 235 -16.36 -0.98 -11.51
CA ALA A 235 -16.50 0.31 -10.82
C ALA A 235 -15.15 1.00 -10.50
N THR A 236 -14.03 0.47 -11.02
CA THR A 236 -12.67 0.95 -10.69
C THR A 236 -11.90 1.44 -11.92
N GLU A 237 -10.65 1.87 -11.70
CA GLU A 237 -9.72 2.25 -12.77
C GLU A 237 -9.12 1.08 -13.56
N TYR A 238 -9.49 -0.16 -13.21
CA TYR A 238 -9.00 -1.38 -13.86
C TYR A 238 -9.20 -1.33 -15.38
N GLY A 239 -8.15 -1.63 -16.14
CA GLY A 239 -8.16 -1.55 -17.61
C GLY A 239 -7.99 -0.15 -18.21
N PHE A 240 -8.00 0.92 -17.40
CA PHE A 240 -7.73 2.30 -17.85
C PHE A 240 -6.37 2.81 -17.39
N TRP A 241 -6.09 2.68 -16.09
CA TRP A 241 -4.87 3.21 -15.48
C TRP A 241 -4.15 2.13 -14.68
N THR A 242 -2.82 2.25 -14.65
CA THR A 242 -1.95 1.55 -13.71
C THR A 242 -1.06 2.55 -13.01
N ARG A 243 -0.19 2.08 -12.13
CA ARG A 243 0.81 2.90 -11.46
C ARG A 243 2.21 2.39 -11.76
N ASP A 244 3.15 3.30 -11.90
CA ASP A 244 4.56 2.94 -11.99
C ASP A 244 5.18 2.75 -10.58
N ARG A 245 6.50 2.52 -10.51
CA ARG A 245 7.18 2.41 -9.21
C ARG A 245 7.18 3.73 -8.43
N SER A 246 7.05 4.90 -9.03
CA SER A 246 6.90 6.15 -8.27
C SER A 246 5.51 6.32 -7.66
N GLY A 247 4.52 5.55 -8.14
CA GLY A 247 3.11 5.73 -7.83
C GLY A 247 2.41 6.65 -8.82
N LEU A 248 3.08 7.05 -9.91
CA LEU A 248 2.51 7.84 -10.98
C LEU A 248 1.41 7.05 -11.67
N ARG A 249 0.22 7.64 -11.75
CA ARG A 249 -0.89 7.14 -12.55
C ARG A 249 -0.52 7.23 -14.04
N ILE A 250 -0.45 6.08 -14.70
CA ILE A 250 -0.10 5.97 -16.13
C ILE A 250 -1.21 5.23 -16.89
N PRO A 251 -1.54 5.65 -18.12
CA PRO A 251 -2.58 5.00 -18.90
C PRO A 251 -2.11 3.63 -19.35
N ILE A 252 -3.03 2.65 -19.36
CA ILE A 252 -2.76 1.34 -19.95
C ILE A 252 -2.77 1.50 -21.48
N PRO A 253 -1.72 1.09 -22.20
CA PRO A 253 -1.65 1.21 -23.64
C PRO A 253 -2.87 0.60 -24.34
N GLY A 254 -3.47 1.34 -25.28
CA GLY A 254 -4.65 0.90 -26.03
C GLY A 254 -5.98 0.90 -25.25
N SER A 255 -6.00 1.40 -24.01
CA SER A 255 -7.25 1.71 -23.31
C SER A 255 -7.99 2.88 -23.98
N ARG A 256 -9.32 2.87 -23.93
CA ARG A 256 -10.19 3.91 -24.48
C ARG A 256 -11.21 4.33 -23.42
N GLY A 257 -11.58 5.61 -23.41
CA GLY A 257 -12.56 6.15 -22.45
C GLY A 257 -11.94 6.59 -21.12
N SER A 258 -12.79 6.83 -20.12
CA SER A 258 -12.39 7.28 -18.79
C SER A 258 -12.89 6.31 -17.72
N PRO A 259 -12.13 6.11 -16.63
CA PRO A 259 -12.56 5.27 -15.53
C PRO A 259 -13.78 5.90 -14.83
N PRO A 260 -14.61 5.09 -14.15
CA PRO A 260 -15.65 5.62 -13.28
C PRO A 260 -15.10 6.59 -12.24
N GLU A 261 -15.77 7.74 -12.15
CA GLU A 261 -15.47 8.73 -11.15
C GLU A 261 -15.85 8.25 -9.75
N LEU A 262 -15.06 8.61 -8.74
CA LEU A 262 -15.47 8.43 -7.36
C LEU A 262 -16.71 9.30 -7.05
N PRO A 263 -17.67 8.80 -6.26
CA PRO A 263 -18.78 9.61 -5.77
C PRO A 263 -18.28 10.76 -4.89
N GLN A 264 -18.88 11.94 -5.04
CA GLN A 264 -18.66 13.05 -4.11
C GLN A 264 -19.38 12.76 -2.79
N ARG A 265 -18.66 12.83 -1.68
CA ARG A 265 -19.22 12.70 -0.34
C ARG A 265 -19.33 14.06 0.33
N VAL A 266 -20.36 14.20 1.14
CA VAL A 266 -20.51 15.25 2.15
C VAL A 266 -20.39 14.55 3.50
N VAL A 267 -19.47 15.01 4.34
CA VAL A 267 -19.26 14.46 5.68
C VAL A 267 -19.62 15.54 6.68
N GLU A 268 -20.66 15.27 7.46
CA GLU A 268 -21.08 16.17 8.53
C GLU A 268 -20.14 16.04 9.74
N ALA A 269 -20.03 17.11 10.52
CA ALA A 269 -19.29 17.08 11.77
C ALA A 269 -19.96 16.09 12.74
N ASP A 270 -19.17 15.20 13.36
CA ASP A 270 -19.69 14.36 14.42
C ASP A 270 -19.98 15.24 15.66
N PRO A 271 -21.22 15.27 16.18
CA PRO A 271 -21.57 16.15 17.29
C PRO A 271 -20.81 15.80 18.58
N MET A 272 -20.31 14.56 18.70
CA MET A 272 -19.58 14.08 19.86
C MET A 272 -18.07 14.12 19.65
N LEU A 273 -17.57 13.88 18.43
CA LEU A 273 -16.14 13.68 18.18
C LEU A 273 -15.45 14.79 17.37
N SER A 274 -16.20 15.69 16.74
CA SER A 274 -15.60 16.72 15.88
C SER A 274 -14.64 17.64 16.63
N ILE A 275 -13.60 18.07 15.91
CA ILE A 275 -12.55 18.95 16.42
C ILE A 275 -12.17 20.02 15.42
N GLU A 276 -11.46 21.03 15.92
CA GLU A 276 -10.75 22.00 15.10
C GLU A 276 -9.27 21.96 15.47
N ILE A 277 -8.39 21.79 14.49
CA ILE A 277 -6.93 21.91 14.67
C ILE A 277 -6.43 22.98 13.73
N SER A 278 -5.98 24.11 14.29
CA SER A 278 -5.37 25.20 13.54
C SER A 278 -6.25 25.70 12.38
N GLY A 279 -7.56 25.82 12.63
CA GLY A 279 -8.56 26.21 11.62
C GLY A 279 -9.11 25.06 10.76
N LEU A 280 -8.56 23.84 10.86
CA LEU A 280 -9.10 22.68 10.15
C LEU A 280 -10.26 22.05 10.93
N LEU A 281 -11.46 22.18 10.40
CA LEU A 281 -12.64 21.48 10.91
C LEU A 281 -12.59 20.02 10.46
N MET A 282 -12.58 19.11 11.43
CA MET A 282 -12.56 17.67 11.20
C MET A 282 -13.76 17.01 11.89
N PRO A 283 -14.46 16.07 11.24
CA PRO A 283 -15.59 15.37 11.85
C PRO A 283 -15.17 14.48 13.01
N ASN A 284 -13.89 14.13 13.15
CA ASN A 284 -13.33 13.40 14.29
C ASN A 284 -11.79 13.57 14.31
N PRO A 285 -11.07 13.17 15.37
CA PRO A 285 -9.66 13.51 15.52
C PRO A 285 -8.68 12.58 14.77
N LEU A 286 -9.18 11.59 14.02
CA LEU A 286 -8.34 10.56 13.40
C LEU A 286 -7.98 10.91 11.96
N MET A 287 -6.80 10.46 11.53
CA MET A 287 -6.29 10.59 10.16
C MET A 287 -5.36 9.42 9.82
N ASN A 288 -5.10 9.15 8.54
CA ASN A 288 -4.00 8.23 8.17
C ASN A 288 -2.65 8.94 8.36
N ALA A 289 -1.58 8.19 8.61
CA ALA A 289 -0.24 8.78 8.59
C ALA A 289 0.29 8.94 7.17
N SER A 290 1.05 10.02 6.91
CA SER A 290 1.77 10.16 5.64
C SER A 290 2.63 8.93 5.35
N GLY A 291 2.66 8.50 4.10
CA GLY A 291 3.37 7.29 3.67
C GLY A 291 2.48 6.07 3.55
N CYS A 292 1.29 6.12 4.14
CA CYS A 292 0.33 5.04 4.18
C CYS A 292 -0.75 5.33 3.14
N GLY A 293 -0.65 4.67 1.99
CA GLY A 293 -1.33 5.02 0.74
C GLY A 293 -0.49 5.96 -0.13
N VAL A 294 -0.50 5.71 -1.45
CA VAL A 294 0.07 6.61 -2.46
C VAL A 294 -1.00 7.19 -3.37
N SER A 295 -2.16 6.57 -3.51
CA SER A 295 -3.24 7.05 -4.38
C SER A 295 -4.32 7.78 -3.62
N GLY A 296 -4.94 8.75 -4.29
CA GLY A 296 -6.11 9.49 -3.84
C GLY A 296 -7.31 8.61 -3.57
N ARG A 297 -7.46 7.51 -4.33
CA ARG A 297 -8.56 6.56 -4.13
C ARG A 297 -8.37 5.70 -2.86
N ILE A 298 -7.13 5.39 -2.47
CA ILE A 298 -6.84 4.82 -1.13
C ILE A 298 -7.06 5.86 -0.03
N LEU A 299 -6.72 7.13 -0.26
CA LEU A 299 -7.05 8.21 0.70
C LEU A 299 -8.56 8.33 0.87
N TYR A 300 -9.33 8.30 -0.22
CA TYR A 300 -10.78 8.25 -0.20
C TYR A 300 -11.30 7.08 0.64
N ARG A 301 -10.66 5.91 0.55
CA ARG A 301 -10.99 4.75 1.39
C ARG A 301 -10.71 4.97 2.88
N PHE A 302 -9.62 5.63 3.27
CA PHE A 302 -9.39 5.95 4.69
C PHE A 302 -10.55 6.79 5.26
N ALA A 303 -11.00 7.78 4.52
CA ALA A 303 -12.12 8.63 4.89
C ALA A 303 -13.47 7.87 4.87
N LEU A 304 -13.67 6.91 3.96
CA LEU A 304 -14.85 6.03 4.01
C LEU A 304 -14.88 5.24 5.32
N GLU A 305 -13.71 4.84 5.80
CA GLU A 305 -13.54 3.96 6.96
C GLU A 305 -13.45 4.75 8.28
N GLY A 306 -13.60 6.07 8.23
CA GLY A 306 -13.79 6.91 9.42
C GLY A 306 -12.66 7.89 9.70
N ALA A 307 -11.60 7.96 8.88
CA ALA A 307 -10.60 9.02 9.02
C ALA A 307 -11.26 10.41 8.83
N GLY A 308 -11.10 11.29 9.82
CA GLY A 308 -11.61 12.66 9.80
C GLY A 308 -10.78 13.64 8.98
N ALA A 309 -9.56 13.27 8.60
CA ALA A 309 -8.77 13.92 7.56
C ALA A 309 -7.88 12.86 6.90
N VAL A 310 -7.33 13.18 5.72
CA VAL A 310 -6.42 12.29 5.02
C VAL A 310 -5.09 12.97 4.71
N VAL A 311 -3.99 12.26 4.90
CA VAL A 311 -2.64 12.77 4.69
C VAL A 311 -2.00 12.07 3.50
N THR A 312 -1.51 12.84 2.53
CA THR A 312 -0.91 12.28 1.32
C THR A 312 0.41 11.58 1.61
N LYS A 313 0.92 10.81 0.63
CA LYS A 313 2.33 10.45 0.59
C LYS A 313 3.18 11.73 0.59
N SER A 314 4.34 11.73 1.28
CA SER A 314 5.28 12.86 1.18
C SER A 314 5.76 13.05 -0.27
N LEU A 315 5.53 14.24 -0.82
CA LEU A 315 5.85 14.61 -2.21
C LEU A 315 7.05 15.54 -2.26
N GLY A 316 7.92 15.35 -3.24
CA GLY A 316 8.98 16.31 -3.60
C GLY A 316 8.67 16.97 -4.93
N LEU A 317 9.56 17.84 -5.40
CA LEU A 317 9.44 18.44 -6.74
C LEU A 317 9.52 17.36 -7.82
N GLU A 318 10.52 16.48 -7.71
CA GLU A 318 10.81 15.46 -8.70
C GLU A 318 10.25 14.07 -8.35
N PRO A 319 9.83 13.27 -9.36
CA PRO A 319 9.42 11.90 -9.14
C PRO A 319 10.55 11.03 -8.56
N ARG A 320 10.22 10.18 -7.59
CA ARG A 320 11.13 9.18 -7.03
C ARG A 320 10.51 7.80 -7.13
N ARG A 321 11.26 6.83 -7.66
CA ARG A 321 10.82 5.42 -7.78
C ARG A 321 10.88 4.65 -6.45
N GLY A 322 11.65 5.17 -5.48
CA GLY A 322 11.97 4.49 -4.24
C GLY A 322 13.05 3.41 -4.40
N PHE A 323 13.41 2.79 -3.29
CA PHE A 323 14.41 1.73 -3.28
C PHE A 323 13.85 0.42 -3.86
N ARG A 324 14.79 -0.48 -4.17
CA ARG A 324 14.49 -1.87 -4.50
C ARG A 324 14.16 -2.62 -3.22
N GLY A 325 13.41 -3.71 -3.36
CA GLY A 325 13.05 -4.56 -2.26
C GLY A 325 14.23 -5.35 -1.69
N PRO A 326 14.11 -5.84 -0.45
CA PRO A 326 12.99 -5.67 0.48
C PRO A 326 12.97 -4.25 1.04
N VAL A 327 11.78 -3.64 1.01
CA VAL A 327 11.55 -2.25 1.47
C VAL A 327 10.67 -2.15 2.71
N MET A 328 10.12 -3.29 3.16
CA MET A 328 9.23 -3.35 4.30
C MET A 328 9.28 -4.75 4.91
N ILE A 329 9.73 -4.82 6.15
CA ILE A 329 9.88 -6.08 6.89
C ILE A 329 9.11 -5.97 8.18
N GLU A 330 8.37 -7.02 8.52
CA GLU A 330 7.77 -7.19 9.84
C GLU A 330 8.69 -8.09 10.68
N ASP A 331 9.27 -7.54 11.75
CA ASP A 331 10.14 -8.28 12.69
C ASP A 331 10.32 -7.46 13.99
N PRO A 332 9.82 -7.91 15.16
CA PRO A 332 8.89 -9.04 15.39
C PRO A 332 7.44 -8.70 14.94
N PRO A 333 6.42 -9.58 15.13
CA PRO A 333 5.05 -9.31 14.69
C PRO A 333 4.52 -7.94 15.11
N PHE A 334 3.81 -7.26 14.18
CA PHE A 334 3.27 -5.91 14.30
C PHE A 334 4.28 -4.77 14.40
N ILE A 335 5.58 -5.07 14.42
CA ILE A 335 6.66 -4.10 14.33
C ILE A 335 7.20 -4.13 12.92
N TYR A 336 7.26 -2.97 12.27
CA TYR A 336 7.67 -2.87 10.89
C TYR A 336 8.90 -1.98 10.75
N VAL A 337 9.89 -2.45 10.00
CA VAL A 337 11.05 -1.66 9.60
C VAL A 337 11.01 -1.46 8.09
N ASN A 338 11.00 -0.20 7.66
CA ASN A 338 10.75 0.18 6.28
C ASN A 338 11.87 1.01 5.67
N SER A 339 12.11 0.83 4.38
CA SER A 339 13.05 1.60 3.58
C SER A 339 12.46 1.87 2.19
N LEU A 340 11.28 2.50 2.15
CA LEU A 340 10.61 2.73 0.86
C LEU A 340 11.41 3.63 -0.10
N GLY A 341 12.21 4.57 0.42
CA GLY A 341 12.95 5.53 -0.41
C GLY A 341 12.11 6.68 -0.98
N LEU A 342 11.05 7.08 -0.25
CA LEU A 342 10.12 8.15 -0.64
C LEU A 342 9.55 8.00 -2.07
N PRO A 343 8.98 6.84 -2.45
CA PRO A 343 8.38 6.70 -3.76
C PRO A 343 7.19 7.64 -3.88
N ASN A 344 7.26 8.56 -4.83
CA ASN A 344 6.23 9.56 -5.10
C ASN A 344 6.36 10.06 -6.54
N PRO A 345 5.26 10.47 -7.20
CA PRO A 345 5.30 10.90 -8.60
C PRO A 345 5.71 12.36 -8.81
N GLY A 346 6.09 13.08 -7.75
CA GLY A 346 6.31 14.53 -7.76
C GLY A 346 5.01 15.32 -7.61
N VAL A 347 5.11 16.54 -7.06
CA VAL A 347 3.94 17.40 -6.76
C VAL A 347 3.09 17.71 -8.00
N ASP A 348 3.71 17.99 -9.15
CA ASP A 348 3.00 18.38 -10.38
C ASP A 348 2.11 17.25 -10.92
N ARG A 349 2.53 15.99 -10.72
CA ARG A 349 1.80 14.82 -11.22
C ARG A 349 0.82 14.26 -10.19
N TYR A 350 0.89 14.70 -8.93
CA TYR A 350 0.02 14.21 -7.85
C TYR A 350 -1.37 14.86 -7.83
N VAL A 351 -1.59 15.92 -8.61
CA VAL A 351 -2.85 16.69 -8.62
C VAL A 351 -4.08 15.80 -8.82
N ALA A 352 -4.02 14.81 -9.72
CA ALA A 352 -5.14 13.88 -9.96
C ALA A 352 -5.47 13.02 -8.74
N GLU A 353 -4.47 12.69 -7.92
CA GLU A 353 -4.67 11.95 -6.67
C GLU A 353 -5.28 12.85 -5.60
N VAL A 354 -4.93 14.15 -5.56
CA VAL A 354 -5.59 15.12 -4.66
C VAL A 354 -7.08 15.26 -5.02
N VAL A 355 -7.41 15.38 -6.30
CA VAL A 355 -8.80 15.47 -6.78
C VAL A 355 -9.63 14.27 -6.30
N ASP A 356 -9.10 13.05 -6.45
CA ASP A 356 -9.78 11.84 -5.97
C ASP A 356 -9.93 11.82 -4.43
N ALA A 357 -8.93 12.31 -3.69
CA ALA A 357 -9.00 12.38 -2.22
C ALA A 357 -10.04 13.39 -1.74
N LYS A 358 -10.14 14.57 -2.38
CA LYS A 358 -11.11 15.63 -2.02
C LYS A 358 -12.57 15.19 -2.18
N LYS A 359 -12.83 14.24 -3.09
CA LYS A 359 -14.17 13.64 -3.23
C LYS A 359 -14.66 12.94 -1.96
N ALA A 360 -13.77 12.63 -1.03
CA ALA A 360 -14.14 11.99 0.23
C ALA A 360 -14.86 12.91 1.23
N GLY A 361 -14.86 14.22 1.00
CA GLY A 361 -15.57 15.19 1.85
C GLY A 361 -14.90 15.49 3.19
N VAL A 362 -13.63 15.12 3.38
CA VAL A 362 -12.83 15.43 4.57
C VAL A 362 -11.58 16.23 4.18
N PRO A 363 -10.96 16.99 5.10
CA PRO A 363 -9.73 17.73 4.82
C PRO A 363 -8.61 16.84 4.26
N VAL A 364 -7.89 17.35 3.27
CA VAL A 364 -6.71 16.73 2.67
C VAL A 364 -5.46 17.50 3.10
N ILE A 365 -4.55 16.83 3.79
CA ILE A 365 -3.27 17.38 4.26
C ILE A 365 -2.16 16.88 3.32
N ALA A 366 -1.50 17.78 2.60
CA ALA A 366 -0.38 17.44 1.74
C ALA A 366 0.90 17.28 2.56
N SER A 367 1.43 16.05 2.64
CA SER A 367 2.78 15.86 3.15
C SER A 367 3.80 16.18 2.06
N ILE A 368 4.81 16.98 2.37
CA ILE A 368 5.89 17.35 1.42
C ILE A 368 7.28 17.20 2.04
N PHE A 369 8.28 17.03 1.19
CA PHE A 369 9.70 17.07 1.56
C PHE A 369 10.50 17.87 0.54
N GLY A 370 11.67 18.37 0.94
CA GLY A 370 12.60 19.13 0.10
C GLY A 370 14.00 19.09 0.72
N ARG A 371 14.98 19.72 0.07
CA ARG A 371 16.36 19.79 0.57
C ARG A 371 16.68 21.10 1.29
N ASP A 372 16.02 22.17 0.88
CA ASP A 372 16.27 23.54 1.33
C ASP A 372 14.95 24.34 1.42
N PRO A 373 14.94 25.50 2.07
CA PRO A 373 13.73 26.31 2.25
C PRO A 373 13.01 26.65 0.94
N GLU A 374 13.75 26.88 -0.14
CA GLU A 374 13.24 27.20 -1.47
C GLU A 374 12.47 26.02 -2.07
N GLU A 375 13.03 24.81 -2.03
CA GLU A 375 12.41 23.59 -2.54
C GLU A 375 11.12 23.26 -1.77
N TYR A 376 11.13 23.39 -0.44
CA TYR A 376 9.93 23.22 0.37
C TYR A 376 8.84 24.25 0.01
N ALA A 377 9.21 25.52 -0.15
CA ALA A 377 8.27 26.58 -0.50
C ALA A 377 7.65 26.37 -1.90
N GLU A 378 8.45 25.96 -2.88
CA GLU A 378 7.97 25.69 -4.23
C GLU A 378 7.05 24.46 -4.27
N ALA A 379 7.43 23.37 -3.59
CA ALA A 379 6.58 22.18 -3.47
C ALA A 379 5.24 22.51 -2.80
N ALA A 380 5.26 23.31 -1.73
CA ALA A 380 4.08 23.80 -1.02
C ALA A 380 3.16 24.63 -1.93
N LYS A 381 3.74 25.58 -2.68
CA LYS A 381 3.00 26.42 -3.62
C LYS A 381 2.32 25.58 -4.69
N LYS A 382 3.06 24.67 -5.34
CA LYS A 382 2.52 23.80 -6.40
C LYS A 382 1.38 22.92 -5.91
N ILE A 383 1.56 22.22 -4.79
CA ILE A 383 0.52 21.31 -4.29
C ILE A 383 -0.70 22.06 -3.74
N SER A 384 -0.52 23.29 -3.23
CA SER A 384 -1.64 24.12 -2.76
C SER A 384 -2.64 24.48 -3.87
N ILE A 385 -2.18 24.61 -5.12
CA ILE A 385 -3.05 24.86 -6.29
C ILE A 385 -4.04 23.70 -6.50
N ALA A 386 -3.70 22.48 -6.08
CA ALA A 386 -4.59 21.32 -6.16
C ALA A 386 -5.75 21.36 -5.13
N GLY A 387 -5.80 22.37 -4.24
CA GLY A 387 -6.89 22.55 -3.28
C GLY A 387 -6.77 21.73 -2.00
N VAL A 388 -5.54 21.42 -1.58
CA VAL A 388 -5.27 20.81 -0.26
C VAL A 388 -5.56 21.80 0.86
N ASP A 389 -6.02 21.29 2.00
CA ASP A 389 -6.53 22.09 3.10
C ASP A 389 -5.44 22.48 4.11
N ALA A 390 -4.34 21.71 4.16
CA ALA A 390 -3.14 22.01 4.94
C ALA A 390 -1.90 21.31 4.39
N ILE A 391 -0.73 21.67 4.93
CA ILE A 391 0.56 21.09 4.60
C ILE A 391 1.19 20.44 5.84
N GLU A 392 1.78 19.27 5.67
CA GLU A 392 2.66 18.63 6.64
C GLU A 392 4.09 18.59 6.09
N LEU A 393 5.02 19.29 6.74
CA LEU A 393 6.43 19.30 6.40
C LEU A 393 7.11 18.08 6.99
N ASN A 394 7.48 17.13 6.15
CA ASN A 394 8.31 16.00 6.53
C ASN A 394 9.77 16.44 6.52
N VAL A 395 10.25 16.92 7.67
CA VAL A 395 11.67 17.32 7.88
C VAL A 395 12.55 16.16 8.36
N SER A 396 11.93 15.01 8.59
CA SER A 396 12.46 13.91 9.39
C SER A 396 12.62 12.59 8.62
N CYS A 397 12.72 12.64 7.28
CA CYS A 397 12.74 11.41 6.50
C CYS A 397 14.14 10.75 6.50
N PRO A 398 14.30 9.54 7.05
CA PRO A 398 15.61 8.86 7.16
C PRO A 398 16.06 8.20 5.84
N HIS A 399 15.44 8.55 4.71
CA HIS A 399 15.63 7.89 3.40
C HIS A 399 16.09 8.85 2.29
N THR A 400 16.63 10.01 2.66
CA THR A 400 17.24 10.97 1.74
C THR A 400 18.74 10.69 1.59
N GLU A 401 19.31 11.10 0.45
CA GLU A 401 20.78 11.08 0.22
C GLU A 401 21.48 12.31 0.84
N PHE A 402 20.69 13.26 1.35
CA PHE A 402 21.13 14.50 1.99
C PHE A 402 21.03 14.41 3.51
N GLU A 403 21.74 15.28 4.22
CA GLU A 403 21.56 15.50 5.67
C GLU A 403 20.08 15.77 5.98
N MET A 404 19.60 15.26 7.10
CA MET A 404 18.19 15.44 7.44
C MET A 404 17.99 16.88 7.92
N VAL A 405 16.96 17.56 7.41
CA VAL A 405 16.63 18.92 7.83
C VAL A 405 16.41 18.99 9.35
N GLU A 406 15.83 17.94 9.95
CA GLU A 406 15.66 17.84 11.41
C GLU A 406 16.96 17.75 12.22
N ASP A 407 18.12 17.50 11.59
CA ASP A 407 19.42 17.49 12.28
C ASP A 407 19.96 18.92 12.48
N ILE A 408 19.35 19.92 11.83
CA ILE A 408 19.73 21.35 11.92
C ILE A 408 18.46 22.17 12.28
N PRO A 409 18.16 22.36 13.57
CA PRO A 409 16.95 23.05 14.02
C PRO A 409 16.73 24.44 13.41
N GLU A 410 17.78 25.22 13.19
CA GLU A 410 17.69 26.53 12.53
C GLU A 410 17.17 26.42 11.09
N LEU A 411 17.58 25.37 10.36
CA LEU A 411 17.09 25.11 9.01
C LEU A 411 15.60 24.78 9.03
N VAL A 412 15.12 24.06 10.06
CA VAL A 412 13.68 23.79 10.24
C VAL A 412 12.90 25.11 10.36
N ARG A 413 13.38 26.05 11.19
CA ARG A 413 12.76 27.39 11.31
C ARG A 413 12.69 28.10 9.95
N ASP A 414 13.78 28.08 9.19
CA ASP A 414 13.89 28.83 7.94
C ASP A 414 13.05 28.19 6.81
N VAL A 415 12.96 26.86 6.79
CA VAL A 415 12.02 26.09 5.96
C VAL A 415 10.58 26.48 6.27
N VAL A 416 10.18 26.45 7.55
CA VAL A 416 8.80 26.80 7.95
C VAL A 416 8.46 28.23 7.55
N ARG A 417 9.35 29.19 7.79
CA ARG A 417 9.15 30.60 7.39
C ARG A 417 8.93 30.73 5.89
N SER A 418 9.73 30.02 5.10
CA SER A 418 9.65 30.07 3.63
C SER A 418 8.33 29.48 3.13
N VAL A 419 7.88 28.36 3.68
CA VAL A 419 6.57 27.78 3.37
C VAL A 419 5.43 28.69 3.80
N LYS A 420 5.45 29.25 5.02
CA LYS A 420 4.42 30.17 5.53
C LYS A 420 4.32 31.47 4.72
N ARG A 421 5.39 31.89 4.04
CA ARG A 421 5.34 32.99 3.06
C ARG A 421 4.70 32.57 1.75
N ALA A 422 4.90 31.33 1.31
CA ALA A 422 4.41 30.82 0.04
C ALA A 422 2.92 30.45 0.06
N VAL A 423 2.38 30.01 1.21
CA VAL A 423 0.98 29.56 1.33
C VAL A 423 0.24 30.21 2.50
N LYS A 424 -1.09 30.17 2.47
CA LYS A 424 -1.97 30.68 3.54
C LYS A 424 -2.68 29.60 4.36
N ILE A 425 -2.68 28.37 3.86
CA ILE A 425 -3.23 27.21 4.57
C ILE A 425 -2.33 26.81 5.75
N PRO A 426 -2.86 26.10 6.76
CA PRO A 426 -2.09 25.66 7.91
C PRO A 426 -0.89 24.78 7.53
N VAL A 427 0.20 24.90 8.30
CA VAL A 427 1.46 24.18 8.11
C VAL A 427 1.83 23.46 9.41
N PHE A 428 1.82 22.14 9.37
CA PHE A 428 2.29 21.27 10.44
C PHE A 428 3.73 20.82 10.17
N VAL A 429 4.54 20.61 11.21
CA VAL A 429 5.90 20.07 11.06
C VAL A 429 5.99 18.69 11.66
N LYS A 430 6.40 17.69 10.86
CA LYS A 430 6.53 16.31 11.30
C LYS A 430 7.96 16.00 11.76
N ILE A 431 8.10 15.79 13.06
CA ILE A 431 9.39 15.57 13.73
C ILE A 431 9.61 14.07 14.02
N SER A 432 10.85 13.60 14.10
CA SER A 432 11.17 12.27 14.65
C SER A 432 11.65 12.38 16.10
N ALA A 433 12.04 11.24 16.69
CA ALA A 433 12.80 11.21 17.94
C ALA A 433 14.22 10.64 17.72
N ASN A 434 14.78 10.84 16.52
CA ASN A 434 16.17 10.50 16.19
C ASN A 434 17.16 11.65 16.45
N SER A 435 16.68 12.88 16.57
CA SER A 435 17.45 14.12 16.80
C SER A 435 16.96 14.84 18.07
N ASP A 436 17.45 16.07 18.32
CA ASP A 436 16.96 16.93 19.39
C ASP A 436 15.56 17.48 19.05
N TYR A 437 14.55 16.63 19.26
CA TYR A 437 13.17 16.89 18.90
C TYR A 437 12.53 18.04 19.68
N ILE A 438 13.10 18.41 20.84
CA ILE A 438 12.62 19.55 21.63
C ILE A 438 13.01 20.84 20.90
N ASP A 439 14.30 21.02 20.58
CA ASP A 439 14.74 22.23 19.88
C ASP A 439 14.13 22.33 18.48
N VAL A 440 14.05 21.20 17.74
CA VAL A 440 13.35 21.15 16.45
C VAL A 440 11.90 21.63 16.57
N ALA A 441 11.16 21.19 17.59
CA ALA A 441 9.78 21.62 17.80
C ALA A 441 9.69 23.13 18.10
N LYS A 442 10.58 23.66 18.94
CA LYS A 442 10.65 25.10 19.26
C LYS A 442 10.98 25.92 18.02
N LYS A 443 11.98 25.51 17.23
CA LYS A 443 12.37 26.17 15.98
C LYS A 443 11.30 26.12 14.91
N ALA A 444 10.56 25.01 14.81
CA ALA A 444 9.38 24.94 13.95
C ALA A 444 8.33 26.01 14.32
N VAL A 445 8.04 26.18 15.61
CA VAL A 445 7.08 27.19 16.10
C VAL A 445 7.63 28.62 15.92
N GLU A 446 8.91 28.88 16.21
CA GLU A 446 9.58 30.16 15.90
C GLU A 446 9.52 30.51 14.40
N GLY A 447 9.42 29.49 13.54
CA GLY A 447 9.24 29.63 12.11
C GLY A 447 7.81 29.97 11.69
N GLY A 448 6.84 29.81 12.59
CA GLY A 448 5.41 30.06 12.36
C GLY A 448 4.61 28.79 12.03
N ALA A 449 5.07 27.61 12.44
CA ALA A 449 4.30 26.38 12.30
C ALA A 449 2.97 26.50 13.07
N ASP A 450 1.89 26.00 12.49
CA ASP A 450 0.56 26.02 13.11
C ASP A 450 0.31 24.78 13.98
N GLY A 451 1.24 23.82 13.98
CA GLY A 451 1.20 22.63 14.83
C GLY A 451 2.35 21.68 14.56
N ILE A 452 2.52 20.70 15.44
CA ILE A 452 3.57 19.69 15.36
C ILE A 452 2.95 18.31 15.15
N THR A 453 3.50 17.50 14.26
CA THR A 453 3.16 16.08 14.14
C THR A 453 4.29 15.24 14.73
N ALA A 454 4.02 14.51 15.82
CA ALA A 454 5.02 13.76 16.57
C ALA A 454 4.54 12.30 16.75
N ILE A 455 5.28 11.25 16.36
CA ILE A 455 6.63 11.21 15.78
C ILE A 455 6.71 10.43 14.47
N ASN A 456 7.68 10.79 13.64
CA ASN A 456 8.14 9.94 12.55
C ASN A 456 8.84 8.68 13.08
N THR A 457 9.15 7.74 12.18
CA THR A 457 9.77 6.46 12.53
C THR A 457 11.18 6.62 13.10
N LEU A 458 11.59 5.67 13.95
CA LEU A 458 12.95 5.62 14.51
C LEU A 458 13.90 4.83 13.60
N ARG A 459 15.19 5.16 13.58
CA ARG A 459 16.17 4.38 12.81
C ARG A 459 16.36 2.98 13.40
N GLY A 460 16.33 1.96 12.56
CA GLY A 460 16.54 0.55 12.91
C GLY A 460 17.32 -0.19 11.83
N TYR A 461 17.75 -1.41 12.17
CA TYR A 461 18.60 -2.23 11.32
C TYR A 461 18.19 -3.71 11.47
N ILE A 462 17.89 -4.37 10.35
CA ILE A 462 17.56 -5.80 10.33
C ILE A 462 18.64 -6.54 9.55
N TYR A 463 19.28 -7.49 10.20
CA TYR A 463 20.36 -8.30 9.65
C TYR A 463 19.96 -9.78 9.66
N ASP A 464 20.26 -10.48 8.58
CA ASP A 464 20.07 -11.93 8.54
C ASP A 464 21.43 -12.67 8.55
N PRO A 465 21.65 -13.59 9.50
CA PRO A 465 22.92 -14.29 9.66
C PRO A 465 23.17 -15.37 8.59
N ILE A 466 22.12 -15.87 7.92
CA ILE A 466 22.25 -16.89 6.87
C ILE A 466 22.63 -16.22 5.55
N PHE A 467 21.96 -15.13 5.18
CA PHE A 467 22.34 -14.31 4.03
C PHE A 467 23.57 -13.44 4.27
N ARG A 468 23.96 -13.26 5.55
CA ARG A 468 25.09 -12.43 6.01
C ARG A 468 25.04 -11.00 5.48
N ARG A 469 23.85 -10.38 5.54
CA ARG A 469 23.64 -9.01 5.05
C ARG A 469 22.41 -8.36 5.68
N PRO A 470 22.29 -7.03 5.59
CA PRO A 470 21.04 -6.34 5.87
C PRO A 470 19.92 -6.86 4.98
N LEU A 471 18.72 -6.98 5.54
CA LEU A 471 17.55 -7.38 4.76
C LEU A 471 16.91 -6.21 4.03
N LEU A 472 17.07 -4.99 4.51
CA LEU A 472 16.57 -3.79 3.83
C LEU A 472 17.57 -3.32 2.79
N ASN A 473 17.08 -3.02 1.60
CA ASN A 473 17.94 -2.67 0.46
C ASN A 473 18.20 -1.16 0.33
N SER A 474 18.13 -0.42 1.44
CA SER A 474 18.60 0.97 1.48
C SER A 474 20.13 1.00 1.36
N PRO A 475 20.76 2.10 0.90
CA PRO A 475 22.21 2.16 0.68
C PRO A 475 23.07 1.75 1.88
N LYS A 476 22.59 1.99 3.11
CA LYS A 476 23.27 1.64 4.37
C LYS A 476 22.57 0.54 5.17
N GLY A 477 21.53 -0.11 4.62
CA GLY A 477 20.77 -1.17 5.30
C GLY A 477 19.82 -0.71 6.42
N TYR A 478 19.79 0.58 6.77
CA TYR A 478 18.88 1.14 7.77
C TYR A 478 17.44 1.27 7.25
N GLY A 479 16.48 1.21 8.17
CA GLY A 479 15.08 1.53 7.91
C GLY A 479 14.40 2.23 9.08
N GLY A 480 13.18 2.72 8.86
CA GLY A 480 12.33 3.32 9.88
C GLY A 480 11.48 2.28 10.60
N VAL A 481 11.66 2.13 11.91
CA VAL A 481 10.89 1.30 12.84
C VAL A 481 9.56 1.98 13.15
N SER A 482 8.47 1.23 13.05
CA SER A 482 7.10 1.64 13.33
C SER A 482 6.31 0.52 13.99
N GLY A 483 5.08 0.82 14.40
CA GLY A 483 4.19 -0.12 15.08
C GLY A 483 4.07 0.19 16.58
N PRO A 484 3.43 -0.70 17.35
CA PRO A 484 3.14 -0.49 18.76
C PRO A 484 4.37 -0.22 19.64
N SER A 485 5.56 -0.63 19.20
CA SER A 485 6.83 -0.34 19.88
C SER A 485 7.14 1.15 20.02
N LEU A 486 6.54 2.01 19.17
CA LEU A 486 6.71 3.45 19.28
C LEU A 486 5.85 4.10 20.36
N LYS A 487 4.81 3.44 20.89
CA LYS A 487 3.89 4.03 21.87
C LYS A 487 4.61 4.63 23.10
N PRO A 488 5.51 3.91 23.82
CA PRO A 488 6.22 4.50 24.96
C PRO A 488 7.12 5.68 24.57
N ILE A 489 7.74 5.64 23.39
CA ILE A 489 8.59 6.75 22.91
C ILE A 489 7.73 7.97 22.56
N LEU A 490 6.60 7.76 21.89
CA LEU A 490 5.64 8.80 21.56
C LEU A 490 5.14 9.51 22.82
N ARG A 491 4.76 8.75 23.87
CA ARG A 491 4.33 9.32 25.15
C ARG A 491 5.38 10.23 25.77
N ARG A 492 6.64 9.77 25.82
CA ARG A 492 7.77 10.57 26.30
C ARG A 492 7.89 11.87 25.50
N VAL A 493 7.90 11.78 24.17
CA VAL A 493 8.05 12.95 23.30
C VAL A 493 6.89 13.93 23.50
N LEU A 494 5.66 13.46 23.64
CA LEU A 494 4.52 14.34 23.94
C LEU A 494 4.70 15.08 25.26
N VAL A 495 5.08 14.38 26.33
CA VAL A 495 5.38 15.02 27.63
C VAL A 495 6.41 16.12 27.47
N ASP A 496 7.54 15.79 26.83
CA ASP A 496 8.67 16.69 26.68
C ASP A 496 8.32 17.96 25.87
N ILE A 497 7.57 17.83 24.77
CA ILE A 497 7.27 18.98 23.90
C ILE A 497 6.01 19.74 24.32
N SER A 498 5.07 19.13 25.03
CA SER A 498 3.77 19.74 25.38
C SER A 498 3.90 21.02 26.21
N GLY A 499 4.95 21.14 27.02
CA GLY A 499 5.28 22.35 27.79
C GLY A 499 6.16 23.35 27.06
N GLU A 500 6.79 22.94 25.95
CA GLU A 500 7.78 23.73 25.21
C GLU A 500 7.17 24.47 24.01
N VAL A 501 6.01 24.03 23.52
CA VAL A 501 5.29 24.65 22.41
C VAL A 501 3.84 24.96 22.76
N ASN A 502 3.29 26.04 22.20
CA ASN A 502 1.91 26.49 22.42
C ASN A 502 0.96 26.15 21.26
N VAL A 503 1.43 25.39 20.27
CA VAL A 503 0.66 24.96 19.09
C VAL A 503 0.10 23.54 19.32
N PRO A 504 -1.01 23.16 18.66
CA PRO A 504 -1.54 21.79 18.80
C PRO A 504 -0.56 20.74 18.29
N ILE A 505 -0.59 19.57 18.94
CA ILE A 505 0.22 18.41 18.59
C ILE A 505 -0.68 17.31 17.99
N ILE A 506 -0.30 16.81 16.82
CA ILE A 506 -0.87 15.63 16.17
C ILE A 506 0.01 14.43 16.51
N ALA A 507 -0.52 13.48 17.27
CA ALA A 507 0.22 12.29 17.70
C ALA A 507 0.22 11.19 16.63
N VAL A 508 1.35 10.54 16.43
CA VAL A 508 1.53 9.44 15.48
C VAL A 508 2.61 8.48 15.97
N GLY A 509 2.34 7.18 15.88
CA GLY A 509 3.27 6.14 16.32
C GLY A 509 2.58 5.04 17.11
N GLY A 510 2.31 3.91 16.45
CA GLY A 510 1.78 2.72 17.10
C GLY A 510 0.33 2.77 17.55
N ILE A 511 -0.38 3.89 17.36
CA ILE A 511 -1.79 4.09 17.75
C ILE A 511 -2.68 3.04 17.08
N ASP A 512 -3.45 2.31 17.89
CA ASP A 512 -4.34 1.28 17.39
C ASP A 512 -5.60 1.01 18.25
N SER A 513 -5.89 1.88 19.22
CA SER A 513 -7.04 1.76 20.13
C SER A 513 -7.53 3.12 20.64
N ALA A 514 -8.79 3.19 21.10
CA ALA A 514 -9.32 4.39 21.77
C ALA A 514 -8.58 4.71 23.07
N ARG A 515 -8.05 3.71 23.78
CA ARG A 515 -7.19 3.92 24.95
C ARG A 515 -5.97 4.76 24.61
N ASP A 516 -5.34 4.51 23.47
CA ASP A 516 -4.20 5.31 23.03
C ASP A 516 -4.64 6.76 22.79
N ILE A 517 -5.79 6.99 22.15
CA ILE A 517 -6.34 8.33 21.91
C ILE A 517 -6.52 9.09 23.23
N ILE A 518 -7.19 8.46 24.20
CA ILE A 518 -7.47 9.05 25.52
C ILE A 518 -6.16 9.41 26.24
N GLU A 519 -5.23 8.47 26.32
CA GLU A 519 -3.96 8.66 27.00
C GLU A 519 -3.12 9.75 26.33
N LEU A 520 -2.96 9.72 25.01
CA LEU A 520 -2.19 10.72 24.28
C LEU A 520 -2.84 12.12 24.35
N SER A 521 -4.17 12.19 24.47
CA SER A 521 -4.89 13.45 24.71
C SER A 521 -4.53 14.07 26.06
N MET A 522 -4.43 13.24 27.11
CA MET A 522 -3.98 13.65 28.44
C MET A 522 -2.53 14.14 28.43
N LEU A 523 -1.71 13.66 27.48
CA LEU A 523 -0.34 14.11 27.25
C LEU A 523 -0.24 15.30 26.27
N GLY A 524 -1.36 15.95 25.93
CA GLY A 524 -1.36 17.19 25.14
C GLY A 524 -1.67 17.03 23.65
N ALA A 525 -1.85 15.81 23.13
CA ALA A 525 -2.25 15.62 21.74
C ALA A 525 -3.67 16.12 21.45
N ARG A 526 -3.92 16.48 20.19
CA ARG A 526 -5.21 17.00 19.71
C ARG A 526 -5.74 16.27 18.46
N GLY A 527 -4.86 15.73 17.63
CA GLY A 527 -5.19 14.86 16.50
C GLY A 527 -4.31 13.61 16.46
N PHE A 528 -4.70 12.59 15.69
CA PHE A 528 -4.04 11.28 15.73
C PHE A 528 -3.90 10.66 14.33
N GLN A 529 -2.67 10.38 13.91
CA GLN A 529 -2.41 9.62 12.69
C GLN A 529 -2.21 8.13 12.97
N ILE A 530 -2.84 7.30 12.14
CA ILE A 530 -2.81 5.84 12.22
C ILE A 530 -2.21 5.27 10.93
N CYS A 531 -1.31 4.30 11.06
CA CYS A 531 -0.76 3.59 9.91
C CYS A 531 -0.58 2.09 10.14
N SER A 532 0.44 1.69 10.93
CA SER A 532 0.84 0.29 11.09
C SER A 532 -0.32 -0.62 11.53
N ALA A 533 -1.25 -0.07 12.33
CA ALA A 533 -2.48 -0.76 12.73
C ALA A 533 -3.30 -1.30 11.56
N ILE A 534 -3.32 -0.62 10.41
CA ILE A 534 -4.08 -1.04 9.23
C ILE A 534 -3.62 -2.39 8.69
N ALA A 535 -2.33 -2.75 8.86
CA ALA A 535 -1.79 -4.02 8.35
C ALA A 535 -2.36 -5.24 9.09
N TYR A 536 -2.68 -5.09 10.39
CA TYR A 536 -3.14 -6.20 11.24
C TYR A 536 -4.57 -6.06 11.78
N LYS A 537 -5.13 -4.85 11.81
CA LYS A 537 -6.54 -4.58 12.19
C LYS A 537 -7.44 -4.22 11.01
N GLY A 538 -6.89 -4.00 9.82
CA GLY A 538 -7.67 -3.59 8.64
C GLY A 538 -8.05 -2.10 8.65
N PHE A 539 -8.74 -1.64 7.60
CA PHE A 539 -9.17 -0.24 7.49
C PHE A 539 -10.25 0.13 8.51
N ASN A 540 -11.09 -0.81 8.93
CA ASN A 540 -12.15 -0.57 9.92
C ASN A 540 -11.61 -0.21 11.32
N VAL A 541 -10.29 -0.21 11.52
CA VAL A 541 -9.64 0.26 12.75
C VAL A 541 -10.06 1.68 13.12
N PHE A 542 -10.26 2.56 12.13
CA PHE A 542 -10.74 3.93 12.35
C PHE A 542 -12.15 3.91 13.00
N ARG A 543 -13.14 3.26 12.36
CA ARG A 543 -14.50 3.12 12.92
C ARG A 543 -14.48 2.54 14.33
N LYS A 544 -13.73 1.46 14.54
CA LYS A 544 -13.65 0.79 15.84
C LYS A 544 -13.12 1.72 16.94
N ILE A 545 -12.06 2.47 16.66
CA ILE A 545 -11.51 3.45 17.62
C ILE A 545 -12.54 4.54 17.93
N LEU A 546 -13.28 5.03 16.92
CA LEU A 546 -14.31 6.06 17.13
C LEU A 546 -15.46 5.53 17.98
N ASP A 547 -15.93 4.31 17.74
CA ASP A 547 -17.03 3.70 18.51
C ASP A 547 -16.64 3.47 19.97
N ASP A 548 -15.43 2.96 20.20
CA ASP A 548 -14.86 2.77 21.54
C ASP A 548 -14.66 4.13 22.26
N LEU A 549 -14.23 5.17 21.53
CA LEU A 549 -14.07 6.52 22.06
C LEU A 549 -15.42 7.15 22.46
N ARG A 550 -16.46 7.03 21.63
CA ARG A 550 -17.82 7.49 21.99
C ARG A 550 -18.32 6.78 23.25
N SER A 551 -18.07 5.48 23.36
CA SER A 551 -18.46 4.68 24.52
C SER A 551 -17.76 5.17 25.79
N TYR A 552 -16.45 5.43 25.71
CA TYR A 552 -15.69 5.99 26.82
C TYR A 552 -16.22 7.36 27.27
N LEU A 553 -16.44 8.29 26.34
CA LEU A 553 -16.92 9.64 26.65
C LEU A 553 -18.29 9.61 27.34
N ARG A 554 -19.23 8.76 26.87
CA ARG A 554 -20.53 8.56 27.54
C ARG A 554 -20.36 8.04 28.97
N ASN A 555 -19.46 7.09 29.18
CA ASN A 555 -19.25 6.46 30.48
C ASN A 555 -18.70 7.45 31.53
N ILE A 556 -17.89 8.41 31.12
CA ILE A 556 -17.37 9.46 32.02
C ILE A 556 -18.31 10.68 32.10
N GLY A 557 -19.47 10.64 31.45
CA GLY A 557 -20.50 11.68 31.53
C GLY A 557 -20.22 12.96 30.72
N VAL A 558 -19.27 12.94 29.78
CA VAL A 558 -18.99 14.10 28.91
C VAL A 558 -19.74 13.99 27.58
N ARG A 559 -20.22 15.13 27.08
CA ARG A 559 -21.06 15.20 25.87
C ARG A 559 -20.27 15.24 24.58
N SER A 560 -19.02 15.68 24.65
CA SER A 560 -18.15 15.78 23.47
C SER A 560 -16.68 15.56 23.81
N TYR A 561 -15.91 15.22 22.79
CA TYR A 561 -14.46 15.13 22.86
C TYR A 561 -13.82 16.50 23.15
N ARG A 562 -14.43 17.59 22.69
CA ARG A 562 -14.01 18.95 23.06
C ARG A 562 -14.12 19.21 24.56
N GLU A 563 -15.26 18.85 25.15
CA GLU A 563 -15.49 18.97 26.60
C GLU A 563 -14.48 18.12 27.40
N PHE A 564 -14.19 16.91 26.93
CA PHE A 564 -13.14 16.07 27.51
C PHE A 564 -11.77 16.79 27.51
N LEU A 565 -11.35 17.37 26.38
CA LEU A 565 -10.09 18.11 26.28
C LEU A 565 -10.06 19.37 27.16
N GLU A 566 -11.19 20.06 27.32
CA GLU A 566 -11.31 21.23 28.20
C GLU A 566 -11.19 20.84 29.68
N GLY A 567 -11.76 19.70 30.07
CA GLY A 567 -11.61 19.14 31.41
C GLY A 567 -10.16 18.87 31.79
N LEU A 568 -9.37 18.34 30.85
CA LEU A 568 -7.95 18.05 31.05
C LEU A 568 -7.07 19.29 31.27
N ARG A 569 -7.48 20.47 30.78
CA ARG A 569 -6.72 21.72 31.00
C ARG A 569 -6.91 22.30 32.40
N ARG A 570 -7.92 21.83 33.15
CA ARG A 570 -8.26 22.33 34.49
C ARG A 570 -7.63 21.51 35.61
N SER A 571 -7.13 20.32 35.29
CA SER A 571 -6.38 19.40 36.15
C SER A 571 -4.90 19.52 35.91
#